data_AF-A0A662YDU0-F1
#
_entry.id   AF-A0A662YDU0-F1
#
_cell.length_a   1.000
_cell.length_b   1.000
_cell.length_c   1.000
_cell.angle_alpha   90.00
_cell.angle_beta   90.00
_cell.angle_gamma   90.00
#
_symmetry.space_group_name_H-M   'P 1'
#
loop_
_entity.id
_entity.type
_entity.pdbx_description
1 polymer ?
#
loop_
_entity_poly.entity_id
_entity_poly.type
_entity_poly.pdbx_seq_one_letter_code
_entity_poly.pdbx_strand_id
1 'polypeptide(L)'
;MGLAGLMSQVERVGAGVGVAAVVMYALWTWQQAVLGAGSKRLQDFRLVRVLKTTDTELALLGNFASDRKKKAAVIVIQTAPLNAGSLSQLLVGLSLHEILLNDIYSTYQGDVPRDIKPFKINVIYPATEGHVRKHTDQKFHMVVETKEAYRKITKPHIDSIPAEKLEWVYNILEQNASLEVLSEKFGVRASSVRMYVHYQPTYYHLHVHFSHVKMIHGTFTGKAVLLEDIIYNLSCSADHYKNATLSFVVGEMQHKPLFELFREKHII
;
A
#
# COMPACT_ATOMS: atom_id res chain seq x y z
N MET A 1 -52.47 22.69 37.53
CA MET A 1 -51.16 22.52 36.85
C MET A 1 -50.99 21.03 36.57
N GLY A 2 -51.16 20.64 35.31
CA GLY A 2 -51.55 19.27 34.93
C GLY A 2 -50.39 18.28 34.78
N LEU A 3 -50.72 16.98 34.92
CA LEU A 3 -49.85 15.80 34.76
C LEU A 3 -49.00 15.81 33.47
N ALA A 4 -49.44 16.52 32.42
CA ALA A 4 -48.70 16.67 31.18
C ALA A 4 -47.34 17.38 31.33
N GLY A 5 -47.20 18.29 32.29
CA GLY A 5 -45.93 19.00 32.54
C GLY A 5 -44.87 18.10 33.18
N LEU A 6 -45.29 17.19 34.07
CA LEU A 6 -44.40 16.28 34.79
C LEU A 6 -43.84 15.18 33.88
N MET A 7 -44.66 14.65 32.95
CA MET A 7 -44.19 13.67 31.97
C MET A 7 -43.16 14.24 31.00
N SER A 8 -43.31 15.50 30.57
CA SER A 8 -42.32 16.14 29.68
C SER A 8 -40.95 16.37 30.34
N GLN A 9 -40.91 16.57 31.66
CA GLN A 9 -39.65 16.69 32.40
C GLN A 9 -38.99 15.32 32.64
N VAL A 10 -39.78 14.28 32.92
CA VAL A 10 -39.27 12.91 33.08
C VAL A 10 -38.71 12.37 31.76
N GLU A 11 -39.33 12.65 30.62
CA GLU A 11 -38.81 12.27 29.31
C GLU A 11 -37.50 13.01 28.93
N ARG A 12 -37.39 14.31 29.25
CA ARG A 12 -36.15 15.07 28.99
C ARG A 12 -34.99 14.62 29.88
N VAL A 13 -35.24 14.30 31.16
CA VAL A 13 -34.22 13.77 32.06
C VAL A 13 -33.85 12.33 31.68
N GLY A 14 -34.83 11.50 31.31
CA GLY A 14 -34.61 10.13 30.83
C GLY A 14 -33.81 10.09 29.52
N ALA A 15 -34.06 11.01 28.59
CA ALA A 15 -33.29 11.15 27.35
C ALA A 15 -31.85 11.62 27.62
N GLY A 16 -31.65 12.58 28.53
CA GLY A 16 -30.31 13.05 28.91
C GLY A 16 -29.45 11.99 29.61
N VAL A 17 -30.05 11.21 30.51
CA VAL A 17 -29.37 10.09 31.19
C VAL A 17 -29.12 8.94 30.22
N GLY A 18 -30.06 8.64 29.32
CA GLY A 18 -29.89 7.62 28.27
C GLY A 18 -28.75 7.96 27.30
N VAL A 19 -28.65 9.20 26.84
CA VAL A 19 -27.57 9.64 25.96
C VAL A 19 -26.23 9.64 26.69
N ALA A 20 -26.16 10.10 27.94
CA ALA A 20 -24.94 10.05 28.73
C ALA A 20 -24.46 8.61 28.99
N ALA A 21 -25.38 7.68 29.26
CA ALA A 21 -25.06 6.26 29.43
C ALA A 21 -24.58 5.63 28.12
N VAL A 22 -25.17 5.97 26.98
CA VAL A 22 -24.72 5.51 25.64
C VAL A 22 -23.35 6.06 25.30
N VAL A 23 -23.07 7.34 25.59
CA VAL A 23 -21.77 7.96 25.35
C VAL A 23 -20.70 7.38 26.29
N MET A 24 -21.01 7.17 27.57
CA MET A 24 -20.10 6.50 28.51
C MET A 24 -19.86 5.03 28.13
N TYR A 25 -20.87 4.32 27.64
CA TYR A 25 -20.72 2.96 27.13
C TYR A 25 -19.93 2.94 25.83
N ALA A 26 -20.13 3.89 24.93
CA ALA A 26 -19.33 4.06 23.71
C ALA A 26 -17.87 4.41 24.02
N LEU A 27 -17.64 5.29 25.00
CA LEU A 27 -16.30 5.63 25.49
C LEU A 27 -15.64 4.46 26.22
N TRP A 28 -16.40 3.69 27.01
CA TRP A 28 -15.91 2.50 27.69
C TRP A 28 -15.62 1.37 26.71
N THR A 29 -16.48 1.13 25.71
CA THR A 29 -16.24 0.15 24.64
C THR A 29 -15.10 0.59 23.72
N TRP A 30 -14.93 1.88 23.45
CA TRP A 30 -13.77 2.42 22.74
C TRP A 30 -12.50 2.30 23.58
N GLN A 31 -12.54 2.61 24.89
CA GLN A 31 -11.43 2.37 25.81
C GLN A 31 -11.10 0.88 25.90
N GLN A 32 -12.07 -0.02 25.93
CA GLN A 32 -11.86 -1.47 25.90
C GLN A 32 -11.36 -1.94 24.52
N ALA A 33 -11.69 -1.26 23.42
CA ALA A 33 -11.12 -1.55 22.10
C ALA A 33 -9.67 -1.05 21.98
N VAL A 34 -9.33 0.08 22.61
CA VAL A 34 -8.00 0.71 22.58
C VAL A 34 -7.06 0.13 23.64
N LEU A 35 -7.57 -0.25 24.82
CA LEU A 35 -6.82 -0.81 25.96
C LEU A 35 -6.97 -2.33 26.09
N GLY A 36 -8.04 -2.92 25.57
CA GLY A 36 -8.40 -4.34 25.68
C GLY A 36 -8.16 -5.17 24.41
N ALA A 37 -7.38 -4.67 23.45
CA ALA A 37 -6.73 -5.53 22.47
C ALA A 37 -5.63 -6.32 23.19
N GLY A 38 -6.04 -7.36 23.92
CA GLY A 38 -5.16 -8.25 24.67
C GLY A 38 -3.98 -8.64 23.81
N SER A 39 -2.77 -8.50 24.37
CA SER A 39 -1.50 -8.90 23.76
C SER A 39 -1.69 -10.24 23.05
N LYS A 40 -1.92 -10.22 21.72
CA LYS A 40 -1.94 -11.44 20.90
C LYS A 40 -0.51 -11.91 20.82
N ARG A 41 -0.15 -12.80 21.75
CA ARG A 41 1.17 -13.40 21.81
C ARG A 41 1.29 -14.31 20.60
N LEU A 42 2.27 -14.06 19.73
CA LEU A 42 2.63 -14.93 18.61
C LEU A 42 3.37 -16.21 19.08
N GLN A 43 3.27 -16.56 20.36
CA GLN A 43 4.04 -17.64 20.99
C GLN A 43 3.71 -19.01 20.40
N ASP A 44 2.50 -19.19 19.87
CA ASP A 44 2.06 -20.42 19.23
C ASP A 44 2.08 -20.35 17.69
N PHE A 45 2.65 -19.29 17.11
CA PHE A 45 2.81 -19.17 15.66
C PHE A 45 3.91 -20.11 15.17
N ARG A 46 3.56 -21.00 14.24
CA ARG A 46 4.47 -21.89 13.54
C ARG A 46 4.75 -21.32 12.16
N LEU A 47 5.99 -20.90 11.94
CA LEU A 47 6.47 -20.45 10.64
C LEU A 47 6.42 -21.62 9.66
N VAL A 48 5.79 -21.39 8.51
CA VAL A 48 5.79 -22.31 7.37
C VAL A 48 6.84 -21.88 6.35
N ARG A 49 6.87 -20.59 5.98
CA ARG A 49 7.91 -20.01 5.11
C ARG A 49 7.99 -18.49 5.24
N VAL A 50 9.13 -17.93 4.86
CA VAL A 50 9.29 -16.50 4.62
C VAL A 50 8.69 -16.17 3.24
N LEU A 51 7.86 -15.13 3.17
CA LEU A 51 7.22 -14.66 1.94
C LEU A 51 8.03 -13.56 1.26
N LYS A 52 8.56 -12.60 2.03
CA LYS A 52 9.30 -11.44 1.52
C LYS A 52 10.27 -10.93 2.57
N THR A 53 11.46 -10.53 2.12
CA THR A 53 12.46 -9.88 2.95
C THR A 53 13.01 -8.66 2.21
N THR A 54 12.97 -7.51 2.88
CA THR A 54 13.57 -6.25 2.42
C THR A 54 14.20 -5.56 3.63
N ASP A 55 14.90 -4.45 3.42
CA ASP A 55 15.54 -3.69 4.50
C ASP A 55 14.54 -3.18 5.56
N THR A 56 13.28 -2.97 5.19
CA THR A 56 12.26 -2.36 6.06
C THR A 56 11.02 -3.23 6.29
N GLU A 57 10.89 -4.38 5.63
CA GLU A 57 9.72 -5.27 5.71
C GLU A 57 10.11 -6.75 5.63
N LEU A 58 9.55 -7.54 6.55
CA LEU A 58 9.60 -9.00 6.58
C LEU A 58 8.17 -9.56 6.60
N ALA A 59 7.81 -10.35 5.59
CA ALA A 59 6.51 -11.03 5.53
C ALA A 59 6.69 -12.53 5.71
N LEU A 60 5.83 -13.14 6.53
CA LEU A 60 5.91 -14.53 6.97
C LEU A 60 4.56 -15.22 6.75
N LEU A 61 4.60 -16.47 6.31
CA LEU A 61 3.44 -17.37 6.26
C LEU A 61 3.58 -18.42 7.35
N GLY A 62 2.51 -18.64 8.09
CA GLY A 62 2.46 -19.68 9.11
C GLY A 62 1.05 -20.11 9.47
N ASN A 63 0.93 -20.77 10.60
CA ASN A 63 -0.33 -21.15 11.24
C ASN A 63 -0.18 -21.06 12.76
N PHE A 64 -1.31 -20.93 13.47
CA PHE A 64 -1.31 -20.95 14.93
C PHE A 64 -1.54 -22.38 15.43
N ALA A 65 -0.70 -22.85 16.37
CA ALA A 65 -0.82 -24.19 16.93
C ALA A 65 -2.14 -24.37 17.71
N SER A 66 -2.71 -23.29 18.24
CA SER A 66 -4.04 -23.27 18.87
C SER A 66 -5.20 -23.51 17.91
N ASP A 67 -5.02 -23.28 16.60
CA ASP A 67 -6.06 -23.53 15.60
C ASP A 67 -6.06 -24.99 15.13
N ARG A 68 -7.08 -25.74 15.57
CA ARG A 68 -7.31 -27.13 15.12
C ARG A 68 -7.47 -27.25 13.60
N LYS A 69 -7.93 -26.21 12.92
CA LYS A 69 -8.13 -26.19 11.46
C LYS A 69 -6.86 -25.80 10.69
N LYS A 70 -5.75 -25.47 11.38
CA LYS A 70 -4.46 -25.05 10.81
C LYS A 70 -4.61 -24.01 9.69
N LYS A 71 -5.51 -23.04 9.87
CA LYS A 71 -5.72 -21.99 8.87
C LYS A 71 -4.45 -21.17 8.70
N ALA A 72 -4.20 -20.74 7.46
CA ALA A 72 -3.06 -19.90 7.15
C ALA A 72 -3.14 -18.55 7.88
N ALA A 73 -1.98 -18.03 8.27
CA ALA A 73 -1.79 -16.70 8.83
C ALA A 73 -0.62 -16.03 8.12
N VAL A 74 -0.77 -14.77 7.74
CA VAL A 74 0.32 -13.94 7.21
C VAL A 74 0.68 -12.89 8.24
N ILE A 75 1.97 -12.80 8.59
CA ILE A 75 2.50 -11.78 9.50
C ILE A 75 3.42 -10.88 8.69
N VAL A 76 3.19 -9.58 8.73
CA VAL A 76 4.03 -8.57 8.08
C VAL A 76 4.62 -7.68 9.16
N ILE A 77 5.95 -7.71 9.29
CA ILE A 77 6.72 -6.91 10.23
C ILE A 77 7.40 -5.80 9.43
N GLN A 78 7.14 -4.55 9.79
CA GLN A 78 7.72 -3.37 9.15
C GLN A 78 8.42 -2.50 10.17
N THR A 79 9.51 -1.84 9.79
CA THR A 79 10.11 -0.78 10.61
C THR A 79 9.11 0.36 10.80
N ALA A 80 8.89 0.79 12.05
CA ALA A 80 8.02 1.90 12.35
C ALA A 80 8.65 3.23 11.86
N PRO A 81 7.85 4.16 11.31
CA PRO A 81 8.35 5.49 10.97
C PRO A 81 8.89 6.19 12.22
N LEU A 82 10.05 6.85 12.09
CA LEU A 82 10.59 7.68 13.16
C LEU A 82 9.69 8.90 13.37
N ASN A 83 9.21 9.08 14.60
CA ASN A 83 8.40 10.23 14.98
C ASN A 83 9.29 11.29 15.66
N ALA A 84 9.33 12.49 15.07
CA ALA A 84 10.09 13.61 15.61
C ALA A 84 9.67 14.01 17.04
N GLY A 85 8.39 13.81 17.40
CA GLY A 85 7.85 14.19 18.70
C GLY A 85 8.37 13.37 19.89
N SER A 86 8.97 12.20 19.66
CA SER A 86 9.52 11.31 20.71
C SER A 86 11.03 11.15 20.62
N LEU A 87 11.72 11.97 19.80
CA LEU A 87 13.16 11.83 19.56
C LEU A 87 14.00 12.05 20.82
N SER A 88 13.63 13.00 21.68
CA SER A 88 14.38 13.28 22.90
C SER A 88 14.44 12.06 23.83
N GLN A 89 13.31 11.36 24.00
CA GLN A 89 13.22 10.14 24.80
C GLN A 89 13.99 8.99 24.14
N LEU A 90 13.87 8.84 22.82
CA LEU A 90 14.61 7.83 22.06
C LEU A 90 16.12 8.01 22.22
N LEU A 91 16.62 9.23 22.03
CA LEU A 91 18.06 9.52 22.06
C LEU A 91 18.67 9.32 23.45
N VAL A 92 17.93 9.64 24.51
CA VAL A 92 18.42 9.45 25.89
C VAL A 92 18.52 7.96 26.24
N GLY A 93 17.61 7.13 25.75
CA GLY A 93 17.61 5.70 26.05
C GLY A 93 18.42 4.84 25.08
N LEU A 94 18.89 5.39 23.96
CA LEU A 94 19.57 4.63 22.91
C LEU A 94 20.94 4.15 23.42
N SER A 95 21.19 2.84 23.38
CA SER A 95 22.52 2.30 23.60
C SER A 95 23.21 2.08 22.25
N LEU A 96 24.46 2.52 22.12
CA LEU A 96 25.22 2.44 20.87
C LEU A 96 26.35 1.43 20.99
N HIS A 97 26.46 0.53 20.00
CA HIS A 97 27.55 -0.42 19.85
C HIS A 97 28.34 -0.06 18.59
N GLU A 98 29.63 0.15 18.74
CA GLU A 98 30.48 0.62 17.64
C GLU A 98 30.65 -0.44 16.55
N ILE A 99 30.49 -0.02 15.28
CA ILE A 99 30.77 -0.83 14.09
C ILE A 99 32.04 -0.32 13.38
N LEU A 100 32.14 0.99 13.17
CA LEU A 100 33.22 1.60 12.40
C LEU A 100 33.55 2.98 12.97
N LEU A 101 34.84 3.29 13.10
CA LEU A 101 35.35 4.64 13.34
C LEU A 101 36.32 5.03 12.24
N ASN A 102 36.10 6.18 11.63
CA ASN A 102 37.01 6.79 10.68
C ASN A 102 36.95 8.33 10.79
N ASP A 103 37.89 8.89 11.56
CA ASP A 103 37.99 10.33 11.83
C ASP A 103 36.66 10.90 12.34
N ILE A 104 35.93 11.68 11.52
CA ILE A 104 34.63 12.26 11.86
C ILE A 104 33.43 11.35 11.52
N TYR A 105 33.66 10.20 10.88
CA TYR A 105 32.62 9.26 10.48
C TYR A 105 32.63 8.03 11.39
N SER A 106 31.62 7.93 12.23
CA SER A 106 31.41 6.80 13.13
C SER A 106 30.06 6.13 12.86
N THR A 107 30.06 4.81 12.70
CA THR A 107 28.85 4.00 12.52
C THR A 107 28.64 3.14 13.76
N TYR A 108 27.42 3.17 14.31
CA TYR A 108 27.03 2.40 15.49
C TYR A 108 25.76 1.58 15.20
N GLN A 109 25.63 0.43 15.86
CA GLN A 109 24.38 -0.29 16.01
C GLN A 109 23.66 0.19 17.28
N GLY A 110 22.43 0.67 17.14
CA GLY A 110 21.65 1.17 18.27
C GLY A 110 20.65 0.15 18.81
N ASP A 111 20.66 -0.09 20.13
CA ASP A 111 19.55 -0.76 20.82
C ASP A 111 18.45 0.25 21.15
N VAL A 112 17.23 -0.07 20.73
CA VAL A 112 16.06 0.77 20.95
C VAL A 112 15.47 0.48 22.34
N PRO A 113 15.19 1.52 23.16
CA PRO A 113 14.49 1.38 24.44
C PRO A 113 13.18 0.59 24.35
N ARG A 114 12.83 -0.16 25.41
CA ARG A 114 11.66 -1.04 25.43
C ARG A 114 10.30 -0.31 25.32
N ASP A 115 10.26 0.95 25.73
CA ASP A 115 9.10 1.84 25.66
C ASP A 115 8.83 2.36 24.25
N ILE A 116 9.83 2.31 23.37
CA ILE A 116 9.67 2.61 21.95
C ILE A 116 9.28 1.33 21.21
N LYS A 117 8.33 1.45 20.29
CA LYS A 117 7.86 0.35 19.43
C LYS A 117 8.55 0.46 18.06
N PRO A 118 9.69 -0.23 17.83
CA PRO A 118 10.45 -0.09 16.59
C PRO A 118 9.78 -0.75 15.38
N PHE A 119 8.81 -1.64 15.60
CA PHE A 119 8.15 -2.39 14.54
C PHE A 119 6.65 -2.17 14.53
N LYS A 120 6.09 -2.04 13.32
CA LYS A 120 4.67 -2.18 13.03
C LYS A 120 4.42 -3.61 12.55
N ILE A 121 3.57 -4.35 13.26
CA ILE A 121 3.24 -5.74 12.93
C ILE A 121 1.78 -5.81 12.49
N ASN A 122 1.53 -6.30 11.27
CA ASN A 122 0.20 -6.62 10.78
C ASN A 122 0.01 -8.14 10.75
N VAL A 123 -1.10 -8.64 11.30
CA VAL A 123 -1.44 -10.06 11.30
C VAL A 123 -2.72 -10.26 10.51
N ILE A 124 -2.65 -11.04 9.44
CA ILE A 124 -3.78 -11.42 8.59
C ILE A 124 -4.16 -12.86 8.92
N TYR A 125 -5.32 -13.06 9.53
CA TYR A 125 -5.82 -14.38 9.90
C TYR A 125 -7.37 -14.42 9.88
N PRO A 126 -7.99 -15.43 9.25
CA PRO A 126 -7.37 -16.43 8.37
C PRO A 126 -6.93 -15.81 7.04
N ALA A 127 -5.73 -16.16 6.59
CA ALA A 127 -5.19 -15.72 5.32
C ALA A 127 -5.75 -16.58 4.17
N THR A 128 -6.05 -15.94 3.04
CA THR A 128 -6.41 -16.60 1.78
C THR A 128 -5.17 -16.70 0.89
N GLU A 129 -5.22 -17.52 -0.16
CA GLU A 129 -4.16 -17.57 -1.18
C GLU A 129 -3.92 -16.19 -1.84
N GLY A 130 -4.96 -15.34 -1.92
CA GLY A 130 -4.82 -13.96 -2.37
C GLY A 130 -3.94 -13.12 -1.44
N HIS A 131 -4.11 -13.25 -0.12
CA HIS A 131 -3.26 -12.58 0.87
C HIS A 131 -1.82 -13.08 0.80
N VAL A 132 -1.63 -14.40 0.72
CA VAL A 132 -0.30 -15.01 0.59
C VAL A 132 0.41 -14.46 -0.65
N ARG A 133 -0.26 -14.51 -1.82
CA ARG A 133 0.31 -14.02 -3.08
C ARG A 133 0.66 -12.53 -3.03
N LYS A 134 -0.19 -11.69 -2.42
CA LYS A 134 0.04 -10.25 -2.29
C LYS A 134 1.30 -9.92 -1.47
N HIS A 135 1.60 -10.73 -0.46
CA HIS A 135 2.75 -10.51 0.45
C HIS A 135 3.96 -11.39 0.11
N THR A 136 3.88 -12.23 -0.93
CA THR A 136 5.02 -12.98 -1.45
C THR A 136 5.85 -12.06 -2.33
N ASP A 137 7.16 -12.07 -2.11
CA ASP A 137 8.10 -11.37 -2.96
C ASP A 137 8.03 -11.91 -4.38
N GLN A 138 8.19 -11.01 -5.36
CA GLN A 138 8.05 -11.38 -6.75
C GLN A 138 9.26 -10.92 -7.55
N LYS A 139 9.67 -11.77 -8.48
CA LYS A 139 10.72 -11.44 -9.43
C LYS A 139 10.16 -10.58 -10.55
N PHE A 140 11.01 -9.67 -10.99
CA PHE A 140 10.71 -8.71 -12.03
C PHE A 140 11.78 -8.82 -13.12
N HIS A 141 11.34 -8.69 -14.38
CA HIS A 141 12.17 -8.83 -15.57
C HIS A 141 12.01 -7.61 -16.45
N MET A 142 13.11 -7.13 -17.04
CA MET A 142 13.05 -6.07 -18.04
C MET A 142 12.67 -6.66 -19.40
N VAL A 143 11.72 -6.02 -20.06
CA VAL A 143 11.29 -6.33 -21.42
C VAL A 143 11.55 -5.10 -22.28
N VAL A 144 12.14 -5.31 -23.45
CA VAL A 144 12.26 -4.30 -24.50
C VAL A 144 11.29 -4.69 -25.61
N GLU A 145 10.13 -4.06 -25.63
CA GLU A 145 9.07 -4.40 -26.57
C GLU A 145 9.15 -3.51 -27.81
N THR A 146 9.39 -4.12 -28.97
CA THR A 146 9.25 -3.45 -30.26
C THR A 146 7.78 -3.42 -30.69
N LYS A 147 7.48 -2.59 -31.69
CA LYS A 147 6.18 -2.57 -32.38
C LYS A 147 5.69 -3.97 -32.80
N GLU A 148 6.59 -4.81 -33.31
CA GLU A 148 6.28 -6.17 -33.73
C GLU A 148 5.96 -7.08 -32.55
N ALA A 149 6.70 -6.97 -31.45
CA ALA A 149 6.44 -7.71 -30.22
C ALA A 149 5.08 -7.31 -29.62
N TYR A 150 4.78 -6.01 -29.54
CA TYR A 150 3.48 -5.51 -29.11
C TYR A 150 2.34 -6.12 -29.94
N ARG A 151 2.46 -6.08 -31.27
CA ARG A 151 1.43 -6.61 -32.19
C ARG A 151 1.23 -8.12 -32.06
N LYS A 152 2.30 -8.89 -31.84
CA LYS A 152 2.26 -10.36 -31.83
C LYS A 152 1.92 -10.94 -30.46
N ILE A 153 2.19 -10.22 -29.38
CA ILE A 153 2.16 -10.75 -28.01
C ILE A 153 1.19 -9.94 -27.15
N THR A 154 1.52 -8.67 -26.92
CA THR A 154 0.80 -7.83 -25.94
C THR A 154 -0.58 -7.43 -26.41
N LYS A 155 -0.76 -7.05 -27.68
CA LYS A 155 -2.06 -6.68 -28.25
C LYS A 155 -3.07 -7.85 -28.18
N PRO A 156 -2.73 -9.08 -28.64
CA PRO A 156 -3.60 -10.25 -28.44
C PRO A 156 -3.91 -10.52 -26.97
N HIS A 157 -2.92 -10.34 -26.07
CA HIS A 157 -3.16 -10.47 -24.64
C HIS A 157 -4.18 -9.46 -24.13
N ILE A 158 -4.04 -8.18 -24.48
CA ILE A 158 -4.99 -7.12 -24.09
C ILE A 158 -6.39 -7.45 -24.59
N ASP A 159 -6.52 -7.84 -25.85
CA ASP A 159 -7.81 -8.15 -26.48
C ASP A 159 -8.50 -9.37 -25.83
N SER A 160 -7.74 -10.26 -25.19
CA SER A 160 -8.27 -11.42 -24.46
C SER A 160 -8.86 -11.07 -23.08
N ILE A 161 -8.67 -9.85 -22.58
CA ILE A 161 -9.14 -9.44 -21.25
C ILE A 161 -10.63 -9.09 -21.33
N PRO A 162 -11.51 -9.73 -20.53
CA PRO A 162 -12.94 -9.44 -20.55
C PRO A 162 -13.25 -8.00 -20.12
N ALA A 163 -14.17 -7.34 -20.85
CA ALA A 163 -14.57 -5.95 -20.59
C ALA A 163 -15.24 -5.74 -19.21
N GLU A 164 -15.90 -6.77 -18.68
CA GLU A 164 -16.54 -6.78 -17.35
C GLU A 164 -15.57 -6.41 -16.21
N LYS A 165 -14.25 -6.63 -16.40
CA LYS A 165 -13.23 -6.25 -15.41
C LYS A 165 -13.04 -4.73 -15.28
N LEU A 166 -13.65 -3.93 -16.15
CA LEU A 166 -13.57 -2.46 -16.16
C LEU A 166 -14.84 -1.77 -15.64
N GLU A 167 -15.90 -2.51 -15.27
CA GLU A 167 -17.17 -1.90 -14.80
C GLU A 167 -16.96 -0.94 -13.62
N TRP A 168 -16.06 -1.27 -12.69
CA TRP A 168 -15.73 -0.40 -11.55
C TRP A 168 -15.00 0.90 -11.96
N VAL A 169 -14.29 0.90 -13.09
CA VAL A 169 -13.58 2.09 -13.59
C VAL A 169 -14.59 3.12 -14.08
N TYR A 170 -15.64 2.68 -14.79
CA TYR A 170 -16.71 3.55 -15.27
C TYR A 170 -17.53 4.17 -14.13
N ASN A 171 -17.68 3.44 -13.01
CA ASN A 171 -18.38 3.92 -11.82
C ASN A 171 -17.66 5.07 -11.07
N ILE A 172 -16.39 5.37 -11.40
CA ILE A 172 -15.56 6.38 -10.72
C ILE A 172 -15.40 7.67 -11.57
N LEU A 173 -15.92 7.71 -12.80
CA LEU A 173 -15.68 8.79 -13.77
C LEU A 173 -16.31 10.16 -13.45
N GLU A 174 -16.88 10.36 -12.26
CA GLU A 174 -17.50 11.64 -11.86
C GLU A 174 -16.59 12.55 -11.01
N GLN A 175 -15.34 12.18 -10.75
CA GLN A 175 -14.43 12.98 -9.92
C GLN A 175 -13.24 13.52 -10.72
N ASN A 176 -13.41 14.70 -11.32
CA ASN A 176 -12.32 15.45 -11.96
C ASN A 176 -11.38 16.02 -10.89
N ALA A 177 -10.26 15.35 -10.62
CA ALA A 177 -9.17 15.92 -9.83
C ALA A 177 -8.20 16.68 -10.76
N SER A 178 -8.30 18.01 -10.78
CA SER A 178 -7.33 18.89 -11.45
C SER A 178 -6.20 19.32 -10.50
N LEU A 179 -5.09 19.83 -11.04
CA LEU A 179 -4.03 20.45 -10.23
C LEU A 179 -4.56 21.63 -9.40
N GLU A 180 -5.59 22.33 -9.89
CA GLU A 180 -6.28 23.40 -9.16
C GLU A 180 -6.98 22.84 -7.92
N VAL A 181 -7.72 21.73 -8.03
CA VAL A 181 -8.34 21.06 -6.89
C VAL A 181 -7.30 20.62 -5.84
N LEU A 182 -6.13 20.13 -6.29
CA LEU A 182 -5.05 19.74 -5.39
C LEU A 182 -4.43 20.94 -4.64
N SER A 183 -4.27 22.06 -5.34
CA SER A 183 -3.76 23.31 -4.76
C SER A 183 -4.77 23.92 -3.78
N GLU A 184 -6.02 24.08 -4.19
CA GLU A 184 -7.07 24.74 -3.40
C GLU A 184 -7.46 23.93 -2.16
N LYS A 185 -7.67 22.62 -2.30
CA LYS A 185 -8.15 21.78 -1.18
C LYS A 185 -7.03 21.31 -0.26
N PHE A 186 -5.83 21.07 -0.79
CA PHE A 186 -4.75 20.42 -0.05
C PHE A 186 -3.47 21.28 0.06
N GLY A 187 -3.45 22.49 -0.50
CA GLY A 187 -2.28 23.37 -0.46
C GLY A 187 -1.07 22.82 -1.22
N VAL A 188 -1.28 21.85 -2.13
CA VAL A 188 -0.20 21.17 -2.84
C VAL A 188 0.16 21.98 -4.08
N ARG A 189 1.38 22.53 -4.10
CA ARG A 189 1.94 23.18 -5.29
C ARG A 189 2.07 22.18 -6.44
N ALA A 190 1.73 22.61 -7.66
CA ALA A 190 1.88 21.79 -8.87
C ALA A 190 3.30 21.23 -9.03
N SER A 191 4.33 22.03 -8.68
CA SER A 191 5.75 21.61 -8.71
C SER A 191 6.08 20.44 -7.77
N SER A 192 5.22 20.16 -6.79
CA SER A 192 5.38 19.04 -5.85
C SER A 192 4.64 17.78 -6.30
N VAL A 193 3.99 17.80 -7.48
CA VAL A 193 3.20 16.70 -8.03
C VAL A 193 3.91 16.12 -9.25
N ARG A 194 4.08 14.79 -9.25
CA ARG A 194 4.46 13.99 -10.41
C ARG A 194 3.20 13.42 -11.05
N MET A 195 3.02 13.65 -12.35
CA MET A 195 1.95 13.10 -13.17
C MET A 195 2.52 12.07 -14.15
N TYR A 196 1.97 10.87 -14.19
CA TYR A 196 2.51 9.78 -15.01
C TYR A 196 1.48 8.68 -15.29
N VAL A 197 1.74 7.88 -16.31
CA VAL A 197 0.98 6.67 -16.66
C VAL A 197 1.84 5.43 -16.39
N HIS A 198 1.21 4.30 -16.08
CA HIS A 198 1.90 3.02 -15.99
C HIS A 198 1.96 2.30 -17.34
N TYR A 199 3.13 1.76 -17.68
CA TYR A 199 3.31 0.84 -18.79
C TYR A 199 4.15 -0.37 -18.32
N GLN A 200 3.62 -1.59 -18.23
CA GLN A 200 2.22 -1.99 -18.42
C GLN A 200 1.30 -1.45 -17.31
N PRO A 201 0.04 -1.08 -17.63
CA PRO A 201 -0.92 -0.61 -16.64
C PRO A 201 -1.50 -1.77 -15.81
N THR A 202 -2.08 -1.45 -14.65
CA THR A 202 -2.81 -2.45 -13.85
C THR A 202 -4.12 -2.88 -14.52
N TYR A 203 -4.74 -1.96 -15.26
CA TYR A 203 -5.95 -2.17 -16.06
C TYR A 203 -5.82 -1.38 -17.37
N TYR A 204 -6.22 -1.97 -18.49
CA TYR A 204 -6.08 -1.37 -19.83
C TYR A 204 -7.20 -0.37 -20.15
N HIS A 205 -7.43 0.55 -19.23
CA HIS A 205 -8.17 1.79 -19.45
C HIS A 205 -7.22 2.93 -19.10
N LEU A 206 -7.08 3.93 -19.96
CA LEU A 206 -6.14 5.03 -19.73
C LEU A 206 -6.45 5.70 -18.38
N HIS A 207 -5.43 5.84 -17.55
CA HIS A 207 -5.51 6.53 -16.27
C HIS A 207 -4.17 7.21 -15.97
N VAL A 208 -4.25 8.35 -15.30
CA VAL A 208 -3.08 9.15 -14.91
C VAL A 208 -2.96 9.09 -13.39
N HIS A 209 -1.75 8.81 -12.92
CA HIS A 209 -1.41 8.87 -11.50
C HIS A 209 -0.93 10.27 -11.14
N PHE A 210 -1.46 10.79 -10.03
CA PHE A 210 -0.97 11.99 -9.36
C PHE A 210 -0.33 11.56 -8.04
N SER A 211 0.94 11.91 -7.83
CA SER A 211 1.63 11.60 -6.58
C SER A 211 2.57 12.73 -6.17
N HIS A 212 2.79 12.90 -4.87
CA HIS A 212 3.83 13.83 -4.41
C HIS A 212 5.21 13.36 -4.90
N VAL A 213 6.11 14.26 -5.29
CA VAL A 213 7.43 13.92 -5.86
C VAL A 213 8.31 13.01 -4.99
N LYS A 214 8.09 13.01 -3.67
CA LYS A 214 8.76 12.12 -2.70
C LYS A 214 8.17 10.71 -2.61
N MET A 215 7.03 10.45 -3.24
CA MET A 215 6.47 9.10 -3.32
C MET A 215 7.33 8.24 -4.25
N ILE A 216 7.74 7.09 -3.74
CA ILE A 216 8.60 6.12 -4.45
C ILE A 216 7.80 4.93 -5.01
N HIS A 217 6.66 4.61 -4.38
CA HIS A 217 5.87 3.44 -4.72
C HIS A 217 5.25 3.57 -6.12
N GLY A 218 5.57 2.62 -7.01
CA GLY A 218 5.03 2.59 -8.36
C GLY A 218 5.51 3.73 -9.27
N THR A 219 6.63 4.37 -8.94
CA THR A 219 7.20 5.49 -9.71
C THR A 219 8.56 5.17 -10.34
N PHE A 220 8.99 3.91 -10.27
CA PHE A 220 10.27 3.48 -10.79
C PHE A 220 10.30 3.45 -12.33
N THR A 221 11.49 3.67 -12.88
CA THR A 221 11.79 3.58 -14.32
C THR A 221 11.45 2.19 -14.87
N GLY A 222 10.90 2.14 -16.09
CA GLY A 222 10.35 0.90 -16.65
C GLY A 222 8.95 0.56 -16.13
N LYS A 223 8.30 1.49 -15.41
CA LYS A 223 6.87 1.41 -15.09
C LYS A 223 6.18 2.75 -15.27
N ALA A 224 6.70 3.81 -14.65
CA ALA A 224 6.14 5.16 -14.78
C ALA A 224 6.66 5.86 -16.04
N VAL A 225 5.76 6.40 -16.86
CA VAL A 225 6.04 7.26 -18.01
C VAL A 225 5.40 8.63 -17.74
N LEU A 226 6.20 9.70 -17.72
CA LEU A 226 5.71 11.02 -17.34
C LEU A 226 4.70 11.55 -18.36
N LEU A 227 3.65 12.21 -17.85
CA LEU A 227 2.57 12.72 -18.71
C LEU A 227 3.07 13.81 -19.67
N GLU A 228 3.94 14.71 -19.20
CA GLU A 228 4.54 15.76 -20.02
C GLU A 228 5.38 15.17 -21.16
N ASP A 229 6.16 14.11 -20.89
CA ASP A 229 6.95 13.42 -21.91
C ASP A 229 6.02 12.74 -22.94
N ILE A 230 4.88 12.19 -22.51
CA ILE A 230 3.86 11.63 -23.41
C ILE A 230 3.29 12.72 -24.32
N ILE A 231 2.90 13.86 -23.75
CA ILE A 231 2.35 14.99 -24.51
C ILE A 231 3.39 15.50 -25.51
N TYR A 232 4.63 15.71 -25.07
CA TYR A 232 5.73 16.13 -25.92
C TYR A 232 5.97 15.15 -27.07
N ASN A 233 6.10 13.85 -26.78
CA ASN A 233 6.33 12.81 -27.78
C ASN A 233 5.21 12.77 -28.84
N LEU A 234 3.95 12.90 -28.41
CA LEU A 234 2.79 12.95 -29.31
C LEU A 234 2.73 14.25 -30.12
N SER A 235 3.16 15.39 -29.54
CA SER A 235 3.25 16.66 -30.27
C SER A 235 4.30 16.62 -31.39
N CYS A 236 5.38 15.87 -31.17
CA CYS A 236 6.44 15.68 -32.17
C CYS A 236 6.04 14.67 -33.26
N SER A 237 5.32 13.62 -32.88
CA SER A 237 4.83 12.59 -33.80
C SER A 237 3.58 11.93 -33.25
N ALA A 238 2.44 12.12 -33.94
CA ALA A 238 1.15 11.53 -33.56
C ALA A 238 1.21 9.99 -33.46
N ASP A 239 2.09 9.33 -34.21
CA ASP A 239 2.29 7.88 -34.20
C ASP A 239 3.49 7.42 -33.33
N HIS A 240 4.03 8.30 -32.47
CA HIS A 240 5.23 8.00 -31.66
C HIS A 240 5.10 6.65 -30.93
N TYR A 241 4.07 6.49 -30.09
CA TYR A 241 3.87 5.27 -29.30
C TYR A 241 3.38 4.07 -30.11
N LYS A 242 2.98 4.25 -31.38
CA LYS A 242 2.71 3.11 -32.29
C LYS A 242 3.99 2.53 -32.89
N ASN A 243 5.08 3.30 -32.89
CA ASN A 243 6.35 2.95 -33.52
C ASN A 243 7.50 2.82 -32.52
N ALA A 244 7.35 3.38 -31.31
CA ALA A 244 8.37 3.34 -30.28
C ALA A 244 8.66 1.90 -29.83
N THR A 245 9.91 1.67 -29.46
CA THR A 245 10.30 0.51 -28.66
C THR A 245 10.25 0.92 -27.20
N LEU A 246 9.45 0.21 -26.40
CA LEU A 246 9.21 0.56 -25.00
C LEU A 246 9.90 -0.43 -24.08
N SER A 247 10.67 0.09 -23.12
CA SER A 247 11.30 -0.72 -22.08
C SER A 247 10.48 -0.68 -20.80
N PHE A 248 10.07 -1.83 -20.29
CA PHE A 248 9.26 -1.92 -19.08
C PHE A 248 9.55 -3.16 -18.25
N VAL A 249 9.04 -3.15 -17.02
CA VAL A 249 9.19 -4.22 -16.05
C VAL A 249 7.95 -5.13 -16.06
N VAL A 250 8.19 -6.43 -16.14
CA VAL A 250 7.16 -7.48 -16.02
C VAL A 250 7.40 -8.30 -14.77
N GLY A 251 6.38 -8.46 -13.92
CA GLY A 251 6.46 -9.29 -12.71
C GLY A 251 5.87 -10.67 -12.94
N GLU A 252 6.55 -11.72 -12.46
CA GLU A 252 6.10 -13.11 -12.61
C GLU A 252 4.71 -13.37 -12.02
N MET A 253 4.35 -12.64 -10.96
CA MET A 253 3.05 -12.76 -10.31
C MET A 253 2.08 -11.65 -10.72
N GLN A 254 2.52 -10.38 -10.70
CA GLN A 254 1.66 -9.24 -11.04
C GLN A 254 1.16 -9.30 -12.48
N HIS A 255 2.01 -9.74 -13.41
CA HIS A 255 1.73 -9.77 -14.85
C HIS A 255 1.77 -11.21 -15.39
N LYS A 256 1.46 -12.20 -14.56
CA LYS A 256 1.66 -13.63 -14.87
C LYS A 256 1.26 -14.03 -16.31
N PRO A 257 0.06 -13.72 -16.82
CA PRO A 257 -0.30 -14.14 -18.18
C PRO A 257 0.61 -13.54 -19.26
N LEU A 258 0.97 -12.26 -19.12
CA LEU A 258 1.83 -11.58 -20.08
C LEU A 258 3.30 -12.01 -19.94
N PHE A 259 3.77 -12.23 -18.71
CA PHE A 259 5.08 -12.80 -18.42
C PHE A 259 5.30 -14.13 -19.12
N GLU A 260 4.32 -15.03 -19.01
CA GLU A 260 4.39 -16.35 -19.64
C GLU A 260 4.47 -16.26 -21.16
N LEU A 261 3.70 -15.36 -21.78
CA LEU A 261 3.76 -15.13 -23.22
C LEU A 261 5.13 -14.61 -23.68
N PHE A 262 5.76 -13.70 -22.91
CA PHE A 262 7.11 -13.22 -23.24
C PHE A 262 8.16 -14.32 -23.09
N ARG A 263 8.03 -15.17 -22.06
CA ARG A 263 8.91 -16.32 -21.82
C ARG A 263 8.80 -17.37 -22.93
N GLU A 264 7.58 -17.73 -23.33
CA GLU A 264 7.32 -18.68 -24.42
C GLU A 264 7.87 -18.20 -25.77
N LYS A 265 7.94 -16.88 -25.98
CA LYS A 265 8.50 -16.26 -27.18
C LYS A 265 10.00 -15.95 -27.08
N HIS A 266 10.67 -16.37 -26.00
CA HIS A 266 12.09 -16.15 -25.75
C HIS A 266 12.50 -14.67 -25.77
N ILE A 267 11.62 -13.78 -25.31
CA ILE A 267 11.95 -12.35 -25.11
C ILE A 267 12.59 -12.14 -23.72
N ILE A 268 12.25 -13.02 -22.77
CA ILE A 268 12.82 -13.13 -21.43
C ILE A 268 13.03 -14.60 -21.07
#